data_AF-A0A847G8C9-F1
#
_entry.id   AF-A0A847G8C9-F1
#
_cell.length_a   1.000
_cell.length_b   1.000
_cell.length_c   1.000
_cell.angle_alpha   90.00
_cell.angle_beta   90.00
_cell.angle_gamma   90.00
#
_symmetry.space_group_name_H-M   'P 1'
#
loop_
_entity.id
_entity.type
_entity.pdbx_description
1 polymer ?
#
loop_
_entity_poly.entity_id
_entity_poly.type
_entity_poly.pdbx_seq_one_letter_code
_entity_poly.pdbx_strand_id
1 'polypeptide(L)'
;WLYRAIYPGNPWLTPGAVNFLSSHLKPGFSGLEYGSGRSTTWFASQVGHLTSMEHNPEWFNRVSTEIARRGITNISYVHQPKPDNSLSLDEVRTSAYVTDVADVQKDSLDFVLIDGVVRPACALHSIPLLRKGGLLIIDDANHYLPSSSSAPNSRSIEEGPLNTEWQEVERQIHGWESIWFGNGIKETAIFKKPLV
;
A
#
# COMPACT_ATOMS: atom_id res chain seq x y z
N TRP A 1 14.46 -5.87 -14.89
CA TRP A 1 15.45 -6.82 -14.36
C TRP A 1 16.75 -6.17 -13.88
N LEU A 2 17.41 -5.31 -14.68
CA LEU A 2 18.65 -4.64 -14.28
C LEU A 2 18.54 -3.76 -13.00
N TYR A 3 17.50 -2.92 -12.90
CA TYR A 3 17.28 -2.06 -11.72
C TYR A 3 17.24 -2.84 -10.39
N ARG A 4 16.60 -4.02 -10.39
CA ARG A 4 16.46 -4.86 -9.19
C ARG A 4 17.77 -5.53 -8.77
N ALA A 5 18.67 -5.76 -9.72
CA ALA A 5 20.00 -6.28 -9.41
C ALA A 5 20.89 -5.20 -8.78
N ILE A 6 20.74 -3.94 -9.22
CA ILE A 6 21.50 -2.79 -8.70
C ILE A 6 20.97 -2.36 -7.33
N TYR A 7 19.66 -2.44 -7.10
CA TYR A 7 19.01 -2.04 -5.84
C TYR A 7 18.28 -3.22 -5.17
N PRO A 8 19.00 -4.22 -4.65
CA PRO A 8 18.39 -5.44 -4.10
C PRO A 8 17.53 -5.18 -2.85
N GLY A 9 17.77 -4.07 -2.14
CA GLY A 9 17.00 -3.67 -0.96
C GLY A 9 15.76 -2.82 -1.25
N ASN A 10 15.55 -2.37 -2.49
CA ASN A 10 14.40 -1.54 -2.83
C ASN A 10 13.12 -2.38 -2.91
N PRO A 11 11.95 -1.76 -2.63
CA PRO A 11 10.67 -2.44 -2.74
C PRO A 11 10.36 -2.80 -4.20
N TRP A 12 9.38 -3.68 -4.39
CA TRP A 12 8.96 -4.12 -5.72
C TRP A 12 8.01 -3.14 -6.42
N LEU A 13 7.97 -1.88 -5.98
CA LEU A 13 7.30 -0.76 -6.65
C LEU A 13 8.04 -0.34 -7.92
N THR A 14 7.43 0.54 -8.72
CA THR A 14 8.11 1.12 -9.88
C THR A 14 9.26 2.05 -9.45
N PRO A 15 10.37 2.12 -10.21
CA PRO A 15 11.53 2.95 -9.85
C PRO A 15 11.18 4.42 -9.62
N GLY A 16 10.25 4.97 -10.42
CA GLY A 16 9.75 6.33 -10.26
C GLY A 16 9.07 6.55 -8.91
N ALA A 17 8.22 5.61 -8.48
CA ALA A 17 7.58 5.67 -7.18
C ALA A 17 8.58 5.55 -6.03
N VAL A 18 9.58 4.65 -6.14
CA VAL A 18 10.64 4.54 -5.13
C VAL A 18 11.42 5.84 -4.98
N ASN A 19 11.81 6.47 -6.11
CA ASN A 19 12.54 7.74 -6.10
C ASN A 19 11.68 8.86 -5.48
N PHE A 20 10.40 8.94 -5.87
CA PHE A 20 9.46 9.90 -5.27
C PHE A 20 9.36 9.69 -3.76
N LEU A 21 9.06 8.48 -3.30
CA LEU A 21 8.87 8.17 -1.89
C LEU A 21 10.15 8.42 -1.08
N SER A 22 11.32 8.06 -1.60
CA SER A 22 12.61 8.33 -0.93
C SER A 22 12.88 9.82 -0.68
N SER A 23 12.28 10.70 -1.48
CA SER A 23 12.41 12.16 -1.33
C SER A 23 11.31 12.79 -0.47
N HIS A 24 10.23 12.07 -0.19
CA HIS A 24 9.02 12.61 0.46
C HIS A 24 8.77 12.02 1.86
N LEU A 25 9.21 10.79 2.12
CA LEU A 25 9.14 10.17 3.44
C LEU A 25 10.15 10.82 4.40
N LYS A 26 9.82 10.84 5.68
CA LYS A 26 10.64 11.49 6.72
C LYS A 26 10.75 10.59 7.94
N PRO A 27 11.87 10.67 8.71
CA PRO A 27 12.07 9.88 9.93
C PRO A 27 11.02 10.10 11.03
N GLY A 28 10.20 11.15 10.96
CA GLY A 28 9.10 11.39 11.89
C GLY A 28 7.75 10.82 11.44
N PHE A 29 7.69 10.19 10.26
CA PHE A 29 6.43 9.71 9.71
C PHE A 29 5.98 8.38 10.32
N SER A 30 4.67 8.19 10.34
CA SER A 30 4.01 6.92 10.68
C SER A 30 3.31 6.36 9.44
N GLY A 31 3.60 5.10 9.12
CA GLY A 31 3.07 4.41 7.95
C GLY A 31 2.28 3.16 8.27
N LEU A 32 1.39 2.79 7.35
CA LEU A 32 0.74 1.48 7.30
C LEU A 32 1.06 0.79 5.98
N GLU A 33 1.27 -0.52 6.01
CA GLU A 33 1.49 -1.36 4.84
C GLU A 33 0.57 -2.58 4.91
N TYR A 34 -0.15 -2.85 3.84
CA TYR A 34 -0.81 -4.13 3.61
C TYR A 34 -0.03 -4.90 2.56
N GLY A 35 0.46 -6.10 2.92
CA GLY A 35 1.36 -6.90 2.10
C GLY A 35 2.82 -6.61 2.43
N SER A 36 3.48 -7.55 3.09
CA SER A 36 4.85 -7.36 3.57
C SER A 36 5.90 -7.88 2.58
N GLY A 37 7.15 -7.44 2.75
CA GLY A 37 8.27 -7.93 1.95
C GLY A 37 9.48 -7.01 2.02
N ARG A 38 10.08 -6.73 0.85
CA ARG A 38 11.23 -5.80 0.77
C ARG A 38 10.82 -4.39 1.19
N SER A 39 9.61 -3.98 0.82
CA SER A 39 9.01 -2.70 1.20
C SER A 39 8.98 -2.51 2.70
N THR A 40 8.65 -3.54 3.47
CA THR A 40 8.60 -3.49 4.93
C THR A 40 9.91 -2.97 5.54
N THR A 41 11.05 -3.60 5.22
CA THR A 41 12.35 -3.15 5.73
C THR A 41 12.82 -1.84 5.13
N TRP A 42 12.40 -1.55 3.90
CA TRP A 42 12.73 -0.30 3.22
C TRP A 42 12.01 0.87 3.88
N PHE A 43 10.68 0.83 4.03
CA PHE A 43 9.90 1.87 4.70
C PHE A 43 10.36 2.05 6.14
N ALA A 44 10.55 0.97 6.91
CA ALA A 44 11.01 1.06 8.30
C ALA A 44 12.36 1.80 8.44
N SER A 45 13.22 1.77 7.41
CA SER A 45 14.47 2.54 7.38
C SER A 45 14.30 4.02 7.08
N GLN A 46 13.14 4.44 6.55
CA GLN A 46 12.86 5.83 6.13
C GLN A 46 12.02 6.60 7.14
N VAL A 47 11.26 5.91 8.00
CA VAL A 47 10.18 6.51 8.80
C VAL A 47 10.31 6.19 10.29
N GLY A 48 9.53 6.91 11.11
CA GLY A 48 9.57 6.79 12.56
C GLY A 48 8.87 5.55 13.07
N HIS A 49 7.77 5.15 12.44
CA HIS A 49 7.06 3.91 12.74
C HIS A 49 6.39 3.32 11.50
N LEU A 50 6.40 1.99 11.38
CA LEU A 50 5.63 1.26 10.37
C LEU A 50 4.74 0.21 11.04
N THR A 51 3.47 0.17 10.69
CA THR A 51 2.62 -1.01 10.90
C THR A 51 2.55 -1.78 9.60
N SER A 52 2.80 -3.09 9.60
CA SER A 52 2.78 -3.92 8.39
C SER A 52 1.95 -5.19 8.60
N MET A 53 0.98 -5.42 7.72
CA MET A 53 0.03 -6.54 7.75
C MET A 53 0.43 -7.61 6.73
N GLU A 54 0.55 -8.86 7.19
CA GLU A 54 0.83 -10.02 6.35
C GLU A 54 -0.20 -11.13 6.55
N HIS A 55 -0.61 -11.75 5.45
CA HIS A 55 -1.62 -12.81 5.44
C HIS A 55 -1.06 -14.21 5.28
N ASN A 56 0.13 -14.34 4.69
CA ASN A 56 0.77 -15.61 4.45
C ASN A 56 1.73 -15.93 5.62
N PRO A 57 1.51 -17.02 6.37
CA PRO A 57 2.32 -17.32 7.56
C PRO A 57 3.77 -17.67 7.23
N GLU A 58 4.04 -18.33 6.10
CA GLU A 58 5.41 -18.63 5.68
C GLU A 58 6.17 -17.35 5.32
N TRP A 59 5.51 -16.44 4.60
CA TRP A 59 6.07 -15.15 4.26
C TRP A 59 6.27 -14.28 5.50
N PHE A 60 5.32 -14.31 6.44
CA PHE A 60 5.43 -13.65 7.73
C PHE A 60 6.70 -14.05 8.48
N ASN A 61 6.99 -15.35 8.55
CA ASN A 61 8.19 -15.87 9.19
C ASN A 61 9.48 -15.44 8.47
N ARG A 62 9.46 -15.40 7.13
CA ARG A 62 10.61 -14.95 6.32
C ARG A 62 10.93 -13.48 6.57
N VAL A 63 9.91 -12.62 6.52
CA VAL A 63 10.08 -11.17 6.74
C VAL A 63 10.42 -10.88 8.21
N SER A 64 9.84 -11.61 9.17
CA SER A 64 10.21 -11.53 10.60
C SER A 64 11.70 -11.80 10.81
N THR A 65 12.23 -12.83 10.14
CA THR A 65 13.66 -13.15 10.17
C THR A 65 14.51 -12.01 9.61
N GLU A 66 14.08 -11.38 8.52
CA GLU A 66 14.80 -10.26 7.91
C GLU A 66 14.74 -8.98 8.78
N ILE A 67 13.60 -8.70 9.42
CA ILE A 67 13.43 -7.62 10.40
C ILE A 67 14.42 -7.82 11.56
N ALA A 68 14.44 -9.02 12.15
CA ALA A 68 15.34 -9.37 13.25
C ALA A 68 16.81 -9.28 12.83
N ARG A 69 17.16 -9.82 11.66
CA ARG A 69 18.53 -9.79 11.12
C ARG A 69 19.05 -8.38 10.91
N ARG A 70 18.17 -7.42 10.57
CA ARG A 70 18.52 -6.00 10.39
C ARG A 70 18.43 -5.18 11.69
N GLY A 71 17.94 -5.76 12.78
CA GLY A 71 17.74 -5.05 14.04
C GLY A 71 16.71 -3.93 13.94
N ILE A 72 15.68 -4.09 13.09
CA ILE A 72 14.61 -3.11 12.93
C ILE A 72 13.67 -3.22 14.14
N THR A 73 13.50 -2.12 14.88
CA THR A 73 12.73 -2.09 16.13
C THR A 73 11.51 -1.18 16.07
N ASN A 74 11.38 -0.36 15.02
CA ASN A 74 10.32 0.62 14.85
C ASN A 74 9.15 0.09 14.00
N ILE A 75 8.85 -1.21 14.10
CA ILE A 75 7.81 -1.85 13.33
C ILE A 75 6.82 -2.63 14.22
N SER A 76 5.53 -2.41 13.99
CA SER A 76 4.45 -3.29 14.45
C SER A 76 4.12 -4.28 13.34
N TYR A 77 4.67 -5.49 13.42
CA TYR A 77 4.50 -6.49 12.35
C TYR A 77 3.44 -7.53 12.73
N VAL A 78 2.32 -7.53 12.00
CA VAL A 78 1.09 -8.24 12.38
C VAL A 78 0.75 -9.30 11.33
N HIS A 79 0.47 -10.52 11.79
CA HIS A 79 -0.01 -11.60 10.95
C HIS A 79 -1.51 -11.81 11.15
N GLN A 80 -2.28 -11.69 10.07
CA GLN A 80 -3.72 -12.00 10.07
C GLN A 80 -4.08 -12.75 8.79
N PRO A 81 -4.77 -13.90 8.86
CA PRO A 81 -5.05 -14.69 7.67
C PRO A 81 -5.89 -13.91 6.66
N LYS A 82 -5.72 -14.24 5.37
CA LYS A 82 -6.57 -13.68 4.32
C LYS A 82 -8.03 -14.04 4.63
N PRO A 83 -8.97 -13.08 4.50
CA PRO A 83 -10.40 -13.36 4.63
C PRO A 83 -10.84 -14.45 3.64
N ASP A 84 -11.74 -15.33 4.07
CA ASP A 84 -12.28 -16.40 3.21
C ASP A 84 -13.02 -15.80 2.00
N ASN A 85 -12.89 -16.42 0.84
CA ASN A 85 -13.52 -15.94 -0.40
C ASN A 85 -15.06 -16.04 -0.38
N SER A 86 -15.64 -16.80 0.55
CA SER A 86 -17.09 -16.92 0.74
C SER A 86 -17.71 -15.78 1.55
N LEU A 87 -16.89 -14.94 2.19
CA LEU A 87 -17.36 -13.81 2.97
C LEU A 87 -17.98 -12.73 2.09
N SER A 88 -19.00 -12.07 2.62
CA SER A 88 -19.55 -10.85 2.04
C SER A 88 -18.56 -9.69 2.10
N LEU A 89 -18.81 -8.65 1.31
CA LEU A 89 -17.96 -7.47 1.28
C LEU A 89 -17.86 -6.78 2.65
N ASP A 90 -18.96 -6.74 3.40
CA ASP A 90 -18.97 -6.11 4.72
C ASP A 90 -18.18 -6.94 5.74
N GLU A 91 -18.26 -8.27 5.67
CA GLU A 91 -17.43 -9.16 6.49
C GLU A 91 -15.94 -9.03 6.17
N VAL A 92 -15.58 -8.92 4.88
CA VAL A 92 -14.19 -8.67 4.46
C VAL A 92 -13.70 -7.33 5.02
N ARG A 93 -14.51 -6.28 4.95
CA ARG A 93 -14.17 -4.93 5.48
C ARG A 93 -13.93 -4.92 6.97
N THR A 94 -14.61 -5.77 7.73
CA THR A 94 -14.43 -5.88 9.19
C THR A 94 -13.47 -6.98 9.62
N SER A 95 -12.89 -7.72 8.67
CA SER A 95 -11.94 -8.79 8.98
C SER A 95 -10.69 -8.27 9.68
N ALA A 96 -10.08 -9.11 10.51
CA ALA A 96 -8.87 -8.75 11.25
C ALA A 96 -7.70 -8.37 10.33
N TYR A 97 -7.59 -8.97 9.14
CA TYR A 97 -6.58 -8.56 8.16
C TYR A 97 -6.70 -7.10 7.73
N VAL A 98 -7.93 -6.56 7.70
CA VAL A 98 -8.17 -5.16 7.32
C VAL A 98 -8.05 -4.24 8.55
N THR A 99 -8.59 -4.65 9.69
CA THR A 99 -8.85 -3.74 10.83
C THR A 99 -7.87 -3.84 11.99
N ASP A 100 -7.08 -4.92 12.11
CA ASP A 100 -6.12 -5.13 13.21
C ASP A 100 -4.82 -4.35 13.01
N VAL A 101 -4.96 -3.04 12.82
CA VAL A 101 -3.86 -2.10 12.65
C VAL A 101 -3.60 -1.41 13.99
N ALA A 102 -2.60 -1.91 14.72
CA ALA A 102 -2.23 -1.51 16.08
C ALA A 102 -2.48 -0.03 16.40
N ASP A 103 -3.45 0.27 17.27
CA ASP A 103 -3.83 1.60 17.80
C ASP A 103 -3.76 2.78 16.81
N VAL A 104 -3.95 2.53 15.51
CA VAL A 104 -3.87 3.59 14.50
C VAL A 104 -5.09 4.49 14.61
N GLN A 105 -4.86 5.76 14.92
CA GLN A 105 -5.92 6.73 15.08
C GLN A 105 -6.34 7.32 13.72
N LYS A 106 -7.56 7.84 13.66
CA LYS A 106 -8.04 8.64 12.53
C LYS A 106 -7.09 9.83 12.28
N ASP A 107 -6.88 10.16 11.01
CA ASP A 107 -6.06 11.29 10.56
C ASP A 107 -4.63 11.33 11.18
N SER A 108 -4.03 10.16 11.43
CA SER A 108 -2.71 10.02 12.08
C SER A 108 -1.59 9.51 11.16
N LEU A 109 -1.93 8.82 10.06
CA LEU A 109 -0.94 8.22 9.18
C LEU A 109 -0.44 9.19 8.11
N ASP A 110 0.88 9.23 7.89
CA ASP A 110 1.52 9.99 6.82
C ASP A 110 1.42 9.30 5.46
N PHE A 111 1.42 7.96 5.45
CA PHE A 111 1.24 7.19 4.22
C PHE A 111 0.65 5.81 4.51
N VAL A 112 0.01 5.23 3.49
CA VAL A 112 -0.39 3.83 3.45
C VAL A 112 0.02 3.20 2.13
N LEU A 113 0.66 2.03 2.17
CA LEU A 113 0.87 1.17 1.00
C LEU A 113 -0.17 0.04 0.95
N ILE A 114 -0.83 -0.10 -0.21
CA ILE A 114 -1.72 -1.19 -0.57
C ILE A 114 -1.01 -2.09 -1.60
N ASP A 115 -0.39 -3.18 -1.15
CA ASP A 115 0.26 -4.19 -2.01
C ASP A 115 -0.08 -5.64 -1.59
N GLY A 116 -1.13 -5.79 -0.77
CA GLY A 116 -1.56 -7.08 -0.21
C GLY A 116 -2.74 -7.72 -0.93
N VAL A 117 -3.59 -8.36 -0.15
CA VAL A 117 -4.86 -8.98 -0.58
C VAL A 117 -6.04 -8.11 -0.17
N VAL A 118 -7.25 -8.39 -0.70
CA VAL A 118 -8.49 -7.62 -0.43
C VAL A 118 -8.28 -6.09 -0.53
N ARG A 119 -7.44 -5.68 -1.48
CA ARG A 119 -6.92 -4.31 -1.68
C ARG A 119 -7.97 -3.19 -1.58
N PRO A 120 -9.16 -3.26 -2.20
CA PRO A 120 -10.12 -2.17 -2.07
C PRO A 120 -10.63 -2.02 -0.62
N ALA A 121 -10.81 -3.12 0.13
CA ALA A 121 -11.20 -3.03 1.55
C ALA A 121 -10.10 -2.38 2.39
N CYS A 122 -8.84 -2.77 2.19
CA CYS A 122 -7.69 -2.13 2.83
C CYS A 122 -7.59 -0.63 2.50
N ALA A 123 -7.77 -0.26 1.23
CA ALA A 123 -7.76 1.13 0.79
C ALA A 123 -8.87 1.95 1.47
N LEU A 124 -10.12 1.45 1.44
CA LEU A 124 -11.27 2.11 2.06
C LEU A 124 -11.09 2.30 3.57
N HIS A 125 -10.57 1.29 4.26
CA HIS A 125 -10.25 1.37 5.69
C HIS A 125 -9.17 2.42 5.98
N SER A 126 -8.21 2.59 5.07
CA SER A 126 -7.04 3.45 5.26
C SER A 126 -7.31 4.94 5.00
N ILE A 127 -8.23 5.27 4.10
CA ILE A 127 -8.58 6.67 3.75
C ILE A 127 -8.90 7.55 4.98
N PRO A 128 -9.71 7.13 5.96
CA PRO A 128 -9.95 7.93 7.16
C PRO A 128 -8.75 7.97 8.12
N LEU A 129 -7.82 7.01 8.07
CA LEU A 129 -6.63 6.97 8.93
C LEU A 129 -5.52 7.92 8.45
N LEU A 130 -5.47 8.22 7.15
CA LEU A 130 -4.53 9.17 6.58
C LEU A 130 -4.78 10.59 7.07
N ARG A 131 -3.75 11.28 7.55
CA ARG A 131 -3.83 12.72 7.82
C ARG A 131 -4.00 13.50 6.51
N LYS A 132 -4.42 14.76 6.63
CA LYS A 132 -4.37 15.74 5.53
C LYS A 132 -2.96 15.82 4.94
N GLY A 133 -2.84 15.75 3.62
CA GLY A 133 -1.56 15.67 2.91
C GLY A 133 -0.85 14.31 2.98
N GLY A 134 -1.45 13.31 3.62
CA GLY A 134 -0.95 11.94 3.64
C GLY A 134 -1.08 11.24 2.29
N LEU A 135 -0.30 10.17 2.09
CA LEU A 135 -0.18 9.48 0.81
C LEU A 135 -0.87 8.10 0.83
N LEU A 136 -1.85 7.88 -0.02
CA LEU A 136 -2.35 6.54 -0.34
C LEU A 136 -1.57 6.01 -1.55
N ILE A 137 -0.82 4.93 -1.37
CA ILE A 137 0.02 4.31 -2.40
C ILE A 137 -0.62 2.98 -2.78
N ILE A 138 -0.88 2.77 -4.06
CA ILE A 138 -1.47 1.54 -4.58
C ILE A 138 -0.51 0.98 -5.62
N ASP A 139 0.05 -0.19 -5.37
CA ASP A 139 0.86 -0.89 -6.36
C ASP A 139 -0.01 -1.68 -7.33
N ASP A 140 0.49 -1.89 -8.56
CA ASP A 140 -0.26 -2.49 -9.67
C ASP A 140 -1.62 -1.79 -9.91
N ALA A 141 -1.69 -0.48 -9.66
CA ALA A 141 -2.95 0.28 -9.66
C ALA A 141 -3.67 0.22 -11.01
N ASN A 142 -2.93 0.08 -12.10
CA ASN A 142 -3.47 -0.02 -13.46
C ASN A 142 -4.40 -1.22 -13.67
N HIS A 143 -4.28 -2.29 -12.87
CA HIS A 143 -5.20 -3.43 -12.94
C HIS A 143 -6.57 -3.14 -12.32
N TYR A 144 -6.69 -2.07 -11.52
CA TYR A 144 -7.82 -1.82 -10.63
C TYR A 144 -8.56 -0.52 -10.93
N LEU A 145 -7.80 0.53 -11.22
CA LEU A 145 -8.30 1.88 -11.43
C LEU A 145 -8.04 2.31 -12.89
N PRO A 146 -8.97 3.07 -13.50
CA PRO A 146 -8.81 3.54 -14.86
C PRO A 146 -7.63 4.50 -14.97
N SER A 147 -6.84 4.37 -16.04
CA SER A 147 -5.66 5.20 -16.27
C SER A 147 -5.33 5.33 -17.76
N SER A 148 -4.41 6.23 -18.10
CA SER A 148 -3.80 6.31 -19.44
C SER A 148 -2.60 5.38 -19.62
N SER A 149 -2.43 4.38 -18.73
CA SER A 149 -1.31 3.45 -18.74
C SER A 149 -1.31 2.58 -19.99
N SER A 150 -0.13 2.36 -20.57
CA SER A 150 0.09 1.38 -21.64
C SER A 150 0.63 0.04 -21.13
N ALA A 151 0.74 -0.14 -19.81
CA ALA A 151 1.17 -1.41 -19.23
C ALA A 151 0.16 -2.54 -19.52
N PRO A 152 0.58 -3.81 -19.59
CA PRO A 152 -0.32 -4.93 -19.80
C PRO A 152 -1.47 -4.96 -18.78
N ASN A 153 -2.66 -5.40 -19.22
CA ASN A 153 -3.86 -5.53 -18.38
C ASN A 153 -4.30 -4.24 -17.67
N SER A 154 -3.89 -3.07 -18.18
CA SER A 154 -4.36 -1.78 -17.67
C SER A 154 -5.82 -1.56 -18.02
N ARG A 155 -6.56 -0.92 -17.10
CA ARG A 155 -7.93 -0.47 -17.34
C ARG A 155 -7.93 0.90 -17.99
N SER A 156 -8.62 1.03 -19.12
CA SER A 156 -8.87 2.30 -19.80
C SER A 156 -9.85 3.20 -19.04
N ILE A 157 -9.90 4.48 -19.40
CA ILE A 157 -10.86 5.43 -18.82
C ILE A 157 -12.29 4.98 -19.08
N GLU A 158 -12.55 4.42 -20.26
CA GLU A 158 -13.86 3.94 -20.69
C GLU A 158 -14.31 2.69 -19.91
N GLU A 159 -13.38 1.82 -19.52
CA GLU A 159 -13.68 0.62 -18.73
C GLU A 159 -13.95 0.92 -17.24
N GLY A 160 -13.52 2.09 -16.74
CA GLY A 160 -13.67 2.49 -15.34
C GLY A 160 -12.97 1.54 -14.35
N PRO A 161 -13.30 1.63 -13.05
CA PRO A 161 -12.76 0.75 -12.00
C PRO A 161 -13.12 -0.73 -12.18
N LEU A 162 -12.31 -1.64 -11.63
CA LEU A 162 -12.44 -3.10 -11.82
C LEU A 162 -13.78 -3.68 -11.35
N ASN A 163 -14.28 -3.19 -10.23
CA ASN A 163 -15.52 -3.65 -9.59
C ASN A 163 -16.13 -2.53 -8.73
N THR A 164 -17.26 -2.80 -8.08
CA THR A 164 -18.00 -1.81 -7.28
C THR A 164 -17.21 -1.31 -6.09
N GLU A 165 -16.32 -2.13 -5.52
CA GLU A 165 -15.46 -1.74 -4.41
C GLU A 165 -14.33 -0.81 -4.86
N TRP A 166 -13.74 -1.03 -6.03
CA TRP A 166 -12.80 -0.07 -6.61
C TRP A 166 -13.48 1.21 -7.08
N GLN A 167 -14.74 1.14 -7.52
CA GLN A 167 -15.56 2.32 -7.79
C GLN A 167 -15.83 3.13 -6.52
N GLU A 168 -16.03 2.47 -5.38
CA GLU A 168 -16.09 3.13 -4.08
C GLU A 168 -14.76 3.84 -3.76
N VAL A 169 -13.62 3.15 -3.92
CA VAL A 169 -12.31 3.74 -3.67
C VAL A 169 -12.10 4.98 -4.52
N GLU A 170 -12.33 4.88 -5.83
CA GLU A 170 -12.21 6.01 -6.78
C GLU A 170 -13.07 7.19 -6.34
N ARG A 171 -14.30 6.94 -5.89
CA ARG A 171 -15.20 7.99 -5.42
C ARG A 171 -14.71 8.66 -4.14
N GLN A 172 -14.17 7.90 -3.19
CA GLN A 172 -13.65 8.42 -1.91
C GLN A 172 -12.39 9.26 -2.09
N ILE A 173 -11.56 8.92 -3.08
CA ILE A 173 -10.33 9.67 -3.41
C ILE A 173 -10.54 10.66 -4.56
N HIS A 174 -11.79 10.89 -4.97
CA HIS A 174 -12.11 11.82 -6.03
C HIS A 174 -11.58 13.23 -5.70
N GLY A 175 -10.89 13.85 -6.65
CA GLY A 175 -10.26 15.16 -6.48
C GLY A 175 -8.96 15.17 -5.69
N TRP A 176 -8.45 14.01 -5.22
CA TRP A 176 -7.10 13.93 -4.67
C TRP A 176 -6.07 14.13 -5.79
N GLU A 177 -4.97 14.81 -5.48
CA GLU A 177 -3.81 14.86 -6.39
C GLU A 177 -3.31 13.44 -6.60
N SER A 178 -3.14 13.01 -7.85
CA SER A 178 -2.64 11.67 -8.17
C SER A 178 -1.44 11.73 -9.09
N ILE A 179 -0.46 10.88 -8.81
CA ILE A 179 0.76 10.72 -9.61
C ILE A 179 0.94 9.23 -9.89
N TRP A 180 1.12 8.90 -11.16
CA TRP A 180 1.28 7.53 -11.63
C TRP A 180 2.70 7.32 -12.13
N PHE A 181 3.37 6.30 -11.61
CA PHE A 181 4.72 5.94 -12.00
C PHE A 181 4.74 4.59 -12.70
N GLY A 182 4.94 4.62 -14.01
CA GLY A 182 5.03 3.44 -14.86
C GLY A 182 6.44 2.97 -15.12
N ASN A 183 6.58 1.68 -15.41
CA ASN A 183 7.84 1.10 -15.93
C ASN A 183 7.62 0.24 -17.18
N GLY A 184 6.47 0.37 -17.84
CA GLY A 184 6.05 -0.41 -19.00
C GLY A 184 5.52 -1.80 -18.69
N ILE A 185 5.57 -2.25 -17.42
CA ILE A 185 5.05 -3.54 -16.97
C ILE A 185 3.88 -3.34 -16.01
N LYS A 186 3.97 -2.32 -15.14
CA LYS A 186 2.95 -1.98 -14.16
C LYS A 186 3.04 -0.52 -13.77
N GLU A 187 2.00 -0.06 -13.06
CA GLU A 187 1.92 1.28 -12.49
C GLU A 187 1.82 1.23 -10.96
N THR A 188 2.65 2.02 -10.29
CA THR A 188 2.42 2.37 -8.88
C THR A 188 1.78 3.76 -8.85
N ALA A 189 0.56 3.87 -8.31
CA ALA A 189 -0.16 5.13 -8.18
C ALA A 189 -0.03 5.68 -6.75
N ILE A 190 0.19 6.98 -6.62
CA ILE A 190 0.25 7.70 -5.35
C ILE A 190 -0.81 8.79 -5.37
N PHE A 191 -1.74 8.73 -4.42
CA PHE A 191 -2.80 9.71 -4.22
C PHE A 191 -2.53 10.49 -2.94
N LYS A 192 -2.61 11.81 -3.00
CA LYS A 192 -2.34 12.69 -1.86
C LYS A 192 -3.65 13.28 -1.33
N LYS A 193 -3.93 13.00 -0.06
CA LYS A 193 -5.13 13.52 0.63
C LYS A 193 -5.11 15.05 0.65
N PRO A 194 -6.19 15.74 0.25
CA PRO A 194 -6.26 17.19 0.27
C PRO A 194 -5.95 17.79 1.65
N LEU A 195 -5.45 19.03 1.65
CA LEU A 195 -5.15 19.78 2.88
C LEU A 195 -6.39 20.45 3.49
N VAL A 196 -7.45 20.63 2.69
CA VAL A 196 -8.70 21.30 3.08
C VAL A 196 -9.78 20.28 3.34
#